data_AF-A0AAV2BRG4-F1
#
_entry.id   AF-A0AAV2BRG4-F1
#
_cell.length_a   1.000
_cell.length_b   1.000
_cell.length_c   1.000
_cell.angle_alpha   90.00
_cell.angle_beta   90.00
_cell.angle_gamma   90.00
#
_symmetry.space_group_name_H-M   'P 1'
#
loop_
_entity.id
_entity.type
_entity.pdbx_description
1 polymer ?
#
loop_
_entity_poly.entity_id
_entity_poly.type
_entity_poly.pdbx_seq_one_letter_code
_entity_poly.pdbx_strand_id
1 'polypeptide(L)'
;MDVNIEDIKEHLEEFCLTAEDNALIKMKEFSFVYRLSAEDIVDQWIAFCTTKQKSCQSPTISMLDQMEKEELMKTKSSKQRKSTSSVCTPVLNSSTIDLICNNNFENDVSNTNSLQALEKSPMFSPKSMTPT
;
A
#
# COMPACT_ATOMS: atom_id res chain seq x y z
N MET A 1 -16.91 -13.01 8.58
CA MET A 1 -17.50 -12.22 9.67
C MET A 1 -18.66 -11.50 9.05
N ASP A 2 -19.87 -11.86 9.44
CA ASP A 2 -21.06 -11.12 9.07
C ASP A 2 -21.10 -9.88 9.97
N VAL A 3 -20.97 -8.70 9.39
CA VAL A 3 -21.06 -7.43 10.10
C VAL A 3 -22.51 -6.95 10.02
N ASN A 4 -23.12 -6.69 11.18
CA ASN A 4 -24.47 -6.11 11.24
C ASN A 4 -24.39 -4.58 11.24
N ILE A 5 -25.50 -3.96 10.85
CA ILE A 5 -25.60 -2.49 10.80
C ILE A 5 -25.55 -1.91 12.22
N GLU A 6 -26.11 -2.65 13.15
CA GLU A 6 -26.24 -2.35 14.57
C GLU A 6 -24.86 -2.29 15.23
N ASP A 7 -23.96 -3.21 14.88
CA ASP A 7 -22.58 -3.22 15.39
C ASP A 7 -21.82 -1.96 14.91
N ILE A 8 -21.97 -1.60 13.62
CA ILE A 8 -21.36 -0.39 13.07
C ILE A 8 -21.92 0.85 13.75
N LYS A 9 -23.22 0.86 14.03
CA LYS A 9 -23.90 1.97 14.69
C LYS A 9 -23.42 2.13 16.13
N GLU A 10 -23.30 1.04 16.88
CA GLU A 10 -22.76 1.04 18.25
C GLU A 10 -21.36 1.66 18.28
N HIS A 11 -20.46 1.21 17.39
CA HIS A 11 -19.12 1.78 17.32
C HIS A 11 -19.09 3.24 16.88
N LEU A 12 -19.99 3.69 16.00
CA LEU A 12 -20.10 5.11 15.66
C LEU A 12 -20.57 5.95 16.85
N GLU A 13 -21.48 5.43 17.66
CA GLU A 13 -22.00 6.09 18.86
C GLU A 13 -20.91 6.29 19.92
N GLU A 14 -19.90 5.41 20.01
CA GLU A 14 -18.72 5.59 20.87
C GLU A 14 -17.94 6.88 20.57
N PHE A 15 -17.96 7.32 19.31
CA PHE A 15 -17.33 8.57 18.86
C PHE A 15 -18.32 9.76 18.80
N CYS A 16 -19.51 9.62 19.39
CA CYS A 16 -20.61 10.59 19.30
C CYS A 16 -21.03 10.89 17.85
N LEU A 17 -20.89 9.92 16.95
CA LEU A 17 -21.31 10.05 15.56
C LEU A 17 -22.60 9.30 15.31
N THR A 18 -23.45 9.88 14.48
CA THR A 18 -24.64 9.22 13.95
C THR A 18 -24.56 9.17 12.44
N ALA A 19 -25.05 8.09 11.82
CA ALA A 19 -25.10 7.93 10.38
C ALA A 19 -26.54 7.66 9.92
N GLU A 20 -26.83 8.07 8.69
CA GLU A 20 -28.08 7.69 8.01
C GLU A 20 -28.04 6.21 7.61
N ASP A 21 -29.19 5.55 7.55
CA ASP A 21 -29.31 4.14 7.15
C ASP A 21 -28.59 3.83 5.84
N ASN A 22 -28.66 4.73 4.87
CA ASN A 22 -27.96 4.60 3.59
C ASN A 22 -26.43 4.53 3.79
N ALA A 23 -25.88 5.38 4.66
CA ALA A 23 -24.46 5.41 4.96
C ALA A 23 -24.03 4.15 5.73
N LEU A 24 -24.85 3.67 6.66
CA LEU A 24 -24.62 2.42 7.39
C LEU A 24 -24.62 1.20 6.46
N ILE A 25 -25.55 1.12 5.52
CA ILE A 25 -25.59 0.06 4.49
C ILE A 25 -24.29 0.08 3.69
N LYS A 26 -23.80 1.26 3.33
CA LYS A 26 -22.54 1.40 2.58
C LYS A 26 -21.31 1.00 3.39
N MET A 27 -21.25 1.34 4.67
CA MET A 27 -20.17 0.87 5.56
C MET A 27 -20.21 -0.65 5.75
N LYS A 28 -21.41 -1.24 5.81
CA LYS A 28 -21.57 -2.71 5.79
C LYS A 28 -21.09 -3.33 4.48
N GLU A 29 -21.37 -2.71 3.34
CA GLU A 29 -20.83 -3.14 2.05
C GLU A 29 -19.30 -3.10 2.05
N PHE A 30 -18.69 -2.03 2.56
CA PHE A 30 -17.23 -1.95 2.69
C PHE A 30 -16.67 -3.05 3.60
N SER A 31 -17.34 -3.32 4.72
CA SER A 31 -16.97 -4.41 5.63
C SER A 31 -16.94 -5.75 4.88
N PHE A 32 -17.91 -6.00 4.01
CA PHE A 32 -17.96 -7.19 3.17
C PHE A 32 -16.88 -7.21 2.08
N VAL A 33 -16.74 -6.13 1.30
CA VAL A 33 -15.84 -6.05 0.14
C VAL A 33 -14.37 -6.08 0.55
N TYR A 34 -14.02 -5.41 1.64
CA TYR A 34 -12.64 -5.26 2.12
C TYR A 34 -12.31 -6.21 3.27
N ARG A 35 -13.26 -7.05 3.70
CA ARG A 35 -13.13 -8.00 4.83
C ARG A 35 -12.70 -7.30 6.11
N LEU A 36 -13.33 -6.17 6.40
CA LEU A 36 -13.11 -5.38 7.61
C LEU A 36 -14.16 -5.75 8.65
N SER A 37 -13.79 -5.64 9.93
CA SER A 37 -14.76 -5.70 11.02
C SER A 37 -15.54 -4.38 11.16
N ALA A 38 -16.58 -4.37 11.99
CA ALA A 38 -17.35 -3.17 12.29
C ALA A 38 -16.48 -2.08 12.94
N GLU A 39 -15.58 -2.48 13.82
CA GLU A 39 -14.59 -1.59 14.45
C GLU A 39 -13.62 -1.02 13.40
N ASP A 40 -13.02 -1.89 12.57
CA ASP A 40 -12.04 -1.48 11.55
C ASP A 40 -12.62 -0.44 10.56
N ILE A 41 -13.88 -0.59 10.15
CA ILE A 41 -14.50 0.35 9.21
C ILE A 41 -14.77 1.71 9.86
N VAL A 42 -15.14 1.73 11.14
CA VAL A 42 -15.33 2.97 11.91
C VAL A 42 -13.98 3.63 12.15
N ASP A 43 -12.95 2.89 12.55
CA ASP A 43 -11.59 3.40 12.72
C ASP A 43 -11.06 4.02 11.42
N GLN A 44 -11.28 3.35 10.29
CA GLN A 44 -10.89 3.86 8.98
C GLN A 44 -11.63 5.17 8.65
N TRP A 45 -12.90 5.27 9.02
CA TRP A 45 -13.68 6.49 8.88
C TRP A 45 -13.13 7.62 9.77
N ILE A 46 -12.84 7.35 11.04
CA ILE A 46 -12.25 8.33 11.96
C ILE A 46 -10.88 8.79 11.47
N ALA A 47 -10.05 7.89 10.97
CA ALA A 47 -8.75 8.21 10.38
C ALA A 47 -8.90 9.08 9.12
N PHE A 48 -9.84 8.74 8.24
CA PHE A 48 -10.16 9.56 7.06
C PHE A 48 -10.61 10.96 7.44
N CYS A 49 -11.51 11.07 8.41
CA CYS A 49 -11.91 12.35 8.97
C CYS A 49 -10.69 13.11 9.48
N THR A 50 -9.94 12.54 10.42
CA THR A 50 -8.79 13.23 11.05
C THR A 50 -7.73 13.71 10.04
N THR A 51 -7.52 12.96 8.95
CA THR A 51 -6.49 13.30 7.96
C THR A 51 -6.97 14.27 6.86
N LYS A 52 -8.25 14.21 6.47
CA LYS A 52 -8.77 14.96 5.31
C LYS A 52 -9.79 16.03 5.69
N GLN A 53 -10.59 15.78 6.71
CA GLN A 53 -11.63 16.66 7.19
C GLN A 53 -11.14 17.27 8.51
N LYS A 54 -10.94 18.59 8.54
CA LYS A 54 -10.47 19.28 9.77
C LYS A 54 -11.39 19.10 11.00
N SER A 55 -12.53 18.44 10.84
CA SER A 55 -13.48 18.04 11.88
C SER A 55 -13.97 16.62 11.63
N CYS A 56 -14.14 15.84 12.69
CA CYS A 56 -14.88 14.60 12.65
C CYS A 56 -16.36 14.93 12.39
N GLN A 57 -16.94 14.39 11.32
CA GLN A 57 -18.34 14.58 10.96
C GLN A 57 -19.02 13.22 10.76
N SER A 58 -20.34 13.23 10.82
CA SER A 58 -21.17 12.08 10.52
C SER A 58 -20.89 11.51 9.12
N PRO A 59 -20.86 10.17 8.97
CA PRO A 59 -20.72 9.52 7.67
C PRO A 59 -21.83 9.94 6.71
N THR A 60 -21.44 10.43 5.54
CA THR A 60 -22.34 10.64 4.40
C THR A 60 -21.88 9.80 3.21
N ILE A 61 -22.80 9.41 2.33
CA ILE A 61 -22.49 8.58 1.16
C ILE A 61 -21.34 9.16 0.33
N SER A 62 -21.37 10.47 0.05
CA SER A 62 -20.35 11.15 -0.75
C SER A 62 -18.95 11.06 -0.12
N MET A 63 -18.87 11.21 1.21
CA MET A 63 -17.60 11.12 1.93
C MET A 63 -17.12 9.65 2.02
N LEU A 64 -18.04 8.71 2.17
CA LEU A 64 -17.73 7.27 2.14
C LEU A 64 -17.20 6.83 0.76
N ASP A 65 -17.77 7.35 -0.33
CA ASP A 65 -17.25 7.16 -1.69
C ASP A 65 -15.83 7.71 -1.85
N GLN A 66 -15.58 8.89 -1.29
CA GLN A 66 -14.25 9.48 -1.31
C GLN A 66 -13.25 8.65 -0.50
N MET A 67 -13.64 8.22 0.71
CA MET A 67 -12.82 7.34 1.55
C MET A 67 -12.50 6.02 0.84
N GLU A 68 -13.47 5.42 0.13
CA GLU A 68 -13.23 4.19 -0.61
C GLU A 68 -12.15 4.38 -1.68
N LYS A 69 -12.30 5.43 -2.51
CA LYS A 69 -11.36 5.74 -3.59
C LYS A 69 -9.96 6.05 -3.06
N GLU A 70 -9.88 6.77 -1.96
CA GLU A 70 -8.60 7.25 -1.42
C GLU A 70 -7.92 6.24 -0.52
N GLU A 71 -8.63 5.47 0.31
CA GLU A 71 -8.00 4.64 1.33
C GLU A 71 -8.21 3.15 1.04
N LEU A 72 -9.45 2.72 0.81
CA LEU A 72 -9.78 1.30 0.66
C LEU A 72 -9.29 0.71 -0.67
N MET A 73 -9.39 1.44 -1.79
CA MET A 73 -8.90 0.97 -3.10
C MET A 73 -7.37 0.83 -3.17
N LYS A 74 -6.62 1.59 -2.37
CA LYS A 74 -5.16 1.50 -2.33
C LYS A 74 -4.70 0.18 -1.69
N THR A 75 -5.44 -0.35 -0.72
CA THR A 75 -5.08 -1.60 -0.02
C THR A 75 -5.09 -2.84 -0.92
N LYS A 76 -5.88 -2.84 -2.01
CA LYS A 76 -5.86 -3.92 -3.02
C LYS A 76 -4.54 -3.99 -3.81
N SER A 77 -3.72 -2.94 -3.79
CA SER A 77 -2.47 -2.87 -4.57
C SER A 77 -1.22 -3.33 -3.82
N SER A 78 -1.27 -3.54 -2.49
CA SER A 78 -0.03 -3.67 -1.69
C SER A 78 0.20 -5.02 -1.01
N LYS A 79 -0.51 -6.08 -1.40
CA LYS A 79 -0.07 -7.46 -1.10
C LYS A 79 0.56 -8.13 -2.32
N GLN A 80 1.47 -7.42 -3.01
CA GLN A 80 2.62 -8.13 -3.53
C GLN A 80 3.31 -8.73 -2.30
N ARG A 81 3.07 -10.02 -2.06
CA ARG A 81 4.08 -10.85 -1.41
C ARG A 81 5.38 -10.42 -2.07
N LYS A 82 6.29 -9.81 -1.30
CA LYS A 82 7.69 -9.69 -1.74
C LYS A 82 8.09 -11.14 -1.97
N SER A 83 7.88 -11.62 -3.19
CA SER A 83 8.63 -12.73 -3.73
C SER A 83 10.05 -12.27 -3.50
N THR A 84 10.68 -12.86 -2.51
CA THR A 84 12.13 -12.88 -2.41
C THR A 84 12.58 -13.57 -3.69
N SER A 85 12.63 -12.80 -4.77
CA SER A 85 13.36 -13.14 -5.97
C SER A 85 14.81 -13.10 -5.54
N SER A 86 15.25 -14.14 -4.84
CA SER A 86 16.65 -14.50 -4.76
C SER A 86 17.10 -14.63 -6.21
N VAL A 87 17.83 -13.63 -6.69
CA VAL A 87 18.48 -13.72 -7.99
C VAL A 87 19.55 -14.80 -7.83
N CYS A 88 19.17 -16.04 -8.14
CA CYS A 88 20.09 -17.15 -8.28
C CYS A 88 20.72 -17.00 -9.66
N THR A 89 21.85 -16.31 -9.75
CA THR A 89 22.66 -16.39 -10.97
C THR A 89 23.29 -17.78 -11.03
N PRO A 90 23.02 -18.60 -12.06
CA PRO A 90 23.69 -19.87 -12.21
C PRO A 90 25.18 -19.60 -12.48
N VAL A 91 26.04 -20.08 -11.58
CA VAL A 91 27.48 -20.14 -11.84
C VAL A 91 27.73 -21.45 -12.58
N LEU A 92 27.95 -21.36 -13.90
CA LEU A 92 28.36 -22.50 -14.71
C LEU A 92 29.85 -22.80 -14.42
N ASN A 93 30.13 -23.76 -13.55
CA ASN A 93 31.41 -24.46 -13.59
C ASN A 93 31.29 -25.69 -14.52
N SER A 94 32.36 -26.03 -15.22
CA SER A 94 32.32 -26.96 -16.37
C SER A 94 32.10 -28.45 -16.00
N SER A 95 31.62 -28.79 -14.80
CA SER A 95 31.44 -30.20 -14.43
C SER A 95 30.25 -30.54 -13.52
N THR A 96 29.67 -29.64 -12.72
CA THR A 96 28.41 -29.91 -11.97
C THR A 96 27.75 -28.59 -11.50
N ILE A 97 26.42 -28.53 -11.46
CA ILE A 97 25.68 -27.36 -10.92
C ILE A 97 25.57 -27.50 -9.39
N ASP A 98 26.33 -26.69 -8.65
CA ASP A 98 26.13 -26.51 -7.20
C ASP A 98 25.39 -25.19 -6.93
N LEU A 99 24.24 -25.26 -6.23
CA LEU A 99 23.48 -24.09 -5.78
C LEU A 99 24.06 -23.58 -4.46
N ILE A 100 24.80 -22.46 -4.50
CA ILE A 100 25.30 -21.79 -3.29
C ILE A 100 24.32 -20.67 -2.90
N CYS A 101 23.59 -20.84 -1.81
CA CYS A 101 22.77 -19.78 -1.21
C CYS A 101 23.54 -19.13 -0.05
N ASN A 102 24.05 -17.92 -0.28
CA ASN A 102 24.80 -17.18 0.75
C ASN A 102 23.81 -16.49 1.71
N ASN A 103 23.55 -17.10 2.87
CA ASN A 103 22.78 -16.50 3.96
C ASN A 103 23.74 -15.88 4.98
N ASN A 104 24.23 -14.66 4.72
CA ASN A 104 24.91 -13.87 5.75
C ASN A 104 24.04 -12.67 6.11
N PHE A 105 23.47 -12.75 7.32
CA PHE A 105 22.74 -11.67 7.99
C PHE A 105 23.64 -11.20 9.14
N GLU A 106 24.24 -10.01 9.04
CA GLU A 106 24.73 -9.28 10.22
C GLU A 106 24.43 -7.78 10.08
N ASN A 107 23.89 -7.26 11.19
CA ASN A 107 23.58 -5.87 11.50
C ASN A 107 24.82 -4.96 11.35
N ASP A 108 24.65 -3.69 10.93
CA ASP A 108 25.08 -2.54 11.76
C ASP A 108 24.55 -1.18 11.25
N VAL A 109 24.50 -0.22 12.17
CA VAL A 109 23.80 1.08 12.18
C VAL A 109 24.69 2.20 11.62
N SER A 110 24.07 3.32 11.21
CA SER A 110 24.57 4.73 11.33
C SER A 110 24.83 5.53 10.03
N ASN A 111 23.94 6.51 9.81
CA ASN A 111 24.22 7.96 9.76
C ASN A 111 25.14 8.62 8.70
N THR A 112 24.60 9.72 8.14
CA THR A 112 25.21 10.97 7.60
C THR A 112 26.07 11.02 6.32
N ASN A 113 25.58 11.84 5.37
CA ASN A 113 26.26 12.81 4.49
C ASN A 113 27.70 12.53 3.99
N SER A 114 27.89 12.44 2.67
CA SER A 114 28.95 13.21 1.98
C SER A 114 28.75 13.26 0.46
N LEU A 115 28.91 14.47 -0.09
CA LEU A 115 28.92 14.79 -1.52
C LEU A 115 30.21 14.29 -2.23
N GLN A 116 30.10 14.21 -3.56
CA GLN A 116 31.10 14.39 -4.63
C GLN A 116 31.71 13.15 -5.32
N ALA A 117 31.39 13.01 -6.62
CA ALA A 117 32.30 12.84 -7.77
C ALA A 117 31.43 12.41 -8.99
N LEU A 118 30.89 13.32 -9.81
CA LEU A 118 31.51 13.91 -11.01
C LEU A 118 32.40 12.94 -11.81
N GLU A 119 31.93 12.46 -12.97
CA GLU A 119 32.51 12.77 -14.29
C GLU A 119 31.92 11.89 -15.41
N LYS A 120 31.39 12.60 -16.43
CA LYS A 120 31.49 12.34 -17.88
C LYS A 120 30.66 11.22 -18.53
N SER A 121 29.53 11.65 -19.11
CA SER A 121 28.98 11.08 -20.36
C SER A 121 29.96 11.22 -21.53
N PRO A 122 29.86 10.35 -22.55
CA PRO A 122 29.62 10.88 -23.89
C PRO A 122 28.44 10.21 -24.61
N MET A 123 27.68 11.07 -25.26
CA MET A 123 26.62 10.81 -26.22
C MET A 123 27.23 10.31 -27.55
N PHE A 124 26.88 9.12 -28.01
CA PHE A 124 27.32 8.60 -29.32
C PHE A 124 26.16 8.64 -30.33
N SER A 125 26.25 9.55 -31.30
CA SER A 125 25.43 9.55 -32.52
C SER A 125 26.18 8.82 -33.63
N PRO A 126 25.62 7.79 -34.28
CA PRO A 126 26.21 7.22 -35.48
C PRO A 126 25.70 7.96 -36.74
N LYS A 127 26.63 8.57 -37.48
CA LYS A 127 26.41 9.16 -38.80
C LYS A 127 26.48 8.08 -39.90
N SER A 128 25.54 8.22 -40.86
CA SER A 128 25.51 7.77 -42.26
C SER A 128 26.78 7.13 -42.85
N MET A 129 26.61 5.93 -43.44
CA MET A 129 27.49 5.36 -44.47
C MET A 129 26.75 5.29 -45.80
N THR A 130 27.28 5.92 -46.84
CA THR A 130 26.98 5.64 -48.25
C THR A 130 28.27 5.14 -48.91
N PRO A 131 28.27 3.97 -49.58
CA PRO A 131 29.42 3.50 -50.34
C PRO A 131 29.43 4.05 -51.78
N THR A 132 30.65 4.08 -52.33
CA THR A 132 31.06 4.61 -53.64
C THR A 132 30.66 3.71 -54.79
#